data_AF-N1PF02-F1
#
_entry.id   AF-N1PF02-F1
#
_cell.length_a   1.000
_cell.length_b   1.000
_cell.length_c   1.000
_cell.angle_alpha   90.00
_cell.angle_beta   90.00
_cell.angle_gamma   90.00
#
_symmetry.space_group_name_H-M   'P 1'
#
loop_
_entity.id
_entity.type
_entity.pdbx_description
1 polymer ?
#
loop_
_entity_poly.entity_id
_entity_poly.type
_entity_poly.pdbx_seq_one_letter_code
_entity_poly.pdbx_strand_id
1 'polypeptide(L)'
;MAGPPHGSNMNLSELQSSLDSLHRHDEVFDPDVDDFIPKDPKVAIQHGQRQRPRTYWRAQCSMRGFSDQGTTQEMQARLRNRKQDSDTSLRQTQARVEKVDVPNQAWELVDRRLETEKKATRQTHRKHASISRVIAKQISTPQHDFDITGHWTISSKLQDHPSCPAGHTPTMTILFDLSCPPIINKRNQIFPQYFARFDFGIVRGIMRMSKNKPWALEGPVREDIQRLGWVYRWRGRGVDGEVQDSGERKLYRLIFSPDGRECYGKFSSRETSLVSFSGRKVDGGEVREEGSQEEWDAFRVSVVRR
;
A
#
# COMPACT_ATOMS: atom_id res chain seq x y z
N MET A 1 -28.06 47.08 -34.82
CA MET A 1 -28.21 45.64 -34.52
C MET A 1 -27.05 45.24 -33.64
N ALA A 2 -27.30 44.83 -32.39
CA ALA A 2 -26.26 44.33 -31.50
C ALA A 2 -25.92 42.88 -31.91
N GLY A 3 -24.64 42.60 -32.18
CA GLY A 3 -24.18 41.25 -32.50
C GLY A 3 -24.36 40.28 -31.33
N PRO A 4 -24.42 38.96 -31.60
CA PRO A 4 -24.57 37.97 -30.55
C PRO A 4 -23.38 38.02 -29.57
N PRO A 5 -23.61 37.89 -28.25
CA PRO A 5 -22.55 37.90 -27.26
C PRO A 5 -21.58 36.76 -27.56
N HIS A 6 -20.30 37.09 -27.77
CA HIS A 6 -19.25 36.11 -27.95
C HIS A 6 -19.20 35.19 -26.72
N GLY A 7 -19.55 33.92 -26.92
CA GLY A 7 -19.37 32.86 -25.92
C GLY A 7 -17.90 32.82 -25.53
N SER A 8 -17.62 33.05 -24.24
CA SER A 8 -16.27 32.99 -23.70
C SER A 8 -15.74 31.57 -23.88
N ASN A 9 -14.75 31.36 -24.75
CA ASN A 9 -14.08 30.07 -24.90
C ASN A 9 -13.38 29.72 -23.59
N MET A 10 -13.93 28.76 -22.85
CA MET A 10 -13.29 28.21 -21.66
C MET A 10 -12.05 27.43 -22.10
N ASN A 11 -10.88 27.72 -21.53
CA ASN A 11 -9.67 26.97 -21.86
C ASN A 11 -9.71 25.56 -21.22
N LEU A 12 -8.90 24.64 -21.73
CA LEU A 12 -8.88 23.24 -21.29
C LEU A 12 -8.60 23.09 -19.78
N SER A 13 -7.76 23.95 -19.21
CA SER A 13 -7.43 23.93 -17.77
C SER A 13 -8.60 24.37 -16.88
N GLU A 14 -9.37 25.38 -17.30
CA GLU A 14 -10.57 25.84 -16.60
C GLU A 14 -11.69 24.81 -16.68
N LEU A 15 -11.84 24.16 -17.83
CA LEU A 15 -12.76 23.05 -18.01
C LEU A 15 -12.39 21.87 -17.09
N GLN A 16 -11.12 21.52 -17.02
CA GLN A 16 -10.62 20.45 -16.14
C GLN A 16 -10.90 20.78 -14.66
N SER A 17 -10.59 22.00 -14.22
CA SER A 17 -10.86 22.45 -12.85
C SER A 17 -12.37 22.43 -12.52
N SER A 18 -13.20 22.83 -13.48
CA SER A 18 -14.66 22.78 -13.36
C SER A 18 -15.16 21.34 -13.26
N LEU A 19 -14.64 20.43 -14.08
CA LEU A 19 -14.97 19.00 -14.04
C LEU A 19 -14.53 18.36 -12.72
N ASP A 20 -13.32 18.65 -12.24
CA ASP A 20 -12.80 18.16 -10.96
C ASP A 20 -13.63 18.67 -9.78
N SER A 21 -14.24 19.87 -9.89
CA SER A 21 -15.16 20.38 -8.87
C SER A 21 -16.51 19.66 -8.86
N LEU A 22 -16.92 19.07 -9.99
CA LEU A 22 -18.17 18.31 -10.17
C LEU A 22 -17.99 16.80 -9.96
N HIS A 23 -16.78 16.32 -9.63
CA HIS A 23 -16.50 14.91 -9.35
C HIS A 23 -15.78 14.75 -8.01
N ARG A 24 -16.30 13.87 -7.15
CA ARG A 24 -15.65 13.48 -5.90
C ARG A 24 -15.95 12.02 -5.61
N HIS A 25 -14.97 11.27 -5.06
CA HIS A 25 -15.16 9.86 -4.70
C HIS A 25 -15.75 9.01 -5.83
N ASP A 26 -15.31 9.26 -7.08
CA ASP A 26 -15.79 8.60 -8.31
C ASP A 26 -17.28 8.80 -8.64
N GLU A 27 -17.91 9.83 -8.07
CA GLU A 27 -19.33 10.17 -8.27
C GLU A 27 -19.47 11.60 -8.79
N VAL A 28 -20.51 11.85 -9.59
CA VAL A 28 -20.80 13.14 -10.23
C VAL A 28 -21.72 13.99 -9.35
N PHE A 29 -21.57 15.31 -9.38
CA PHE A 29 -22.51 16.25 -8.78
C PHE A 29 -23.94 15.99 -9.26
N ASP A 30 -24.86 15.83 -8.30
CA ASP A 30 -26.28 15.63 -8.58
C ASP A 30 -27.05 16.88 -8.14
N PRO A 31 -27.56 17.70 -9.07
CA PRO A 31 -28.30 18.90 -8.71
C PRO A 31 -29.58 18.57 -7.93
N ASP A 32 -30.18 17.39 -8.17
CA ASP A 32 -31.49 17.00 -7.70
C ASP A 32 -31.40 15.90 -6.63
N VAL A 33 -30.34 15.97 -5.81
CA VAL A 33 -30.05 15.05 -4.70
C VAL A 33 -31.24 14.85 -3.74
N ASP A 34 -32.13 15.85 -3.62
CA ASP A 34 -33.31 15.80 -2.75
C ASP A 34 -34.33 14.74 -3.17
N ASP A 35 -34.37 14.36 -4.46
CA ASP A 35 -35.26 13.31 -4.98
C ASP A 35 -34.90 11.93 -4.43
N PHE A 36 -33.65 11.75 -4.01
CA PHE A 36 -33.13 10.51 -3.44
C PHE A 36 -33.11 10.50 -1.91
N ILE A 37 -33.43 11.62 -1.25
CA ILE A 37 -33.47 11.71 0.21
C ILE A 37 -34.89 11.35 0.68
N PRO A 38 -35.07 10.25 1.46
CA PRO A 38 -36.38 9.90 1.97
C PRO A 38 -36.97 11.04 2.81
N LYS A 39 -38.22 11.44 2.55
CA LYS A 39 -38.90 12.48 3.32
C LYS A 39 -39.14 12.05 4.77
N ASP A 40 -39.48 10.76 4.94
CA ASP A 40 -39.58 10.12 6.25
C ASP A 40 -38.60 8.92 6.31
N PRO A 41 -37.62 8.93 7.21
CA PRO A 41 -36.68 7.81 7.36
C PRO A 41 -37.37 6.49 7.74
N LYS A 42 -38.61 6.52 8.27
CA LYS A 42 -39.36 5.32 8.66
C LYS A 42 -40.10 4.64 7.49
N VAL A 43 -40.31 5.35 6.38
CA VAL A 43 -41.13 4.86 5.24
C VAL A 43 -40.27 4.40 4.04
N ALA A 44 -38.95 4.57 4.11
CA ALA A 44 -38.02 4.38 3.00
C ALA A 44 -37.92 2.95 2.41
N ILE A 45 -38.55 1.95 3.03
CA ILE A 45 -38.41 0.54 2.61
C ILE A 45 -39.43 0.14 1.51
N GLN A 46 -40.53 0.87 1.32
CA GLN A 46 -41.67 0.33 0.55
C GLN A 46 -41.78 0.73 -0.93
N HIS A 47 -41.05 1.72 -1.42
CA HIS A 47 -41.23 2.20 -2.79
C HIS A 47 -39.93 2.24 -3.57
N GLY A 48 -39.48 1.11 -4.12
CA GLY A 48 -38.67 0.97 -5.35
C GLY A 48 -37.50 1.93 -5.65
N GLN A 49 -37.14 2.83 -4.74
CA GLN A 49 -36.12 3.83 -4.91
C GLN A 49 -34.81 3.09 -4.77
N ARG A 50 -34.06 3.07 -5.87
CA ARG A 50 -32.72 2.50 -5.91
C ARG A 50 -31.91 3.19 -4.82
N GLN A 51 -31.59 2.44 -3.75
CA GLN A 51 -30.73 2.97 -2.70
C GLN A 51 -29.40 3.37 -3.33
N ARG A 52 -29.04 4.64 -3.19
CA ARG A 52 -27.74 5.15 -3.66
C ARG A 52 -26.63 4.61 -2.74
N PRO A 53 -25.48 4.22 -3.29
CA PRO A 53 -24.36 3.71 -2.50
C PRO A 53 -23.83 4.78 -1.53
N ARG A 54 -23.10 4.36 -0.50
CA ARG A 54 -22.53 5.30 0.48
C ARG A 54 -21.56 6.31 -0.15
N THR A 55 -20.83 5.91 -1.19
CA THR A 55 -19.89 6.77 -1.96
C THR A 55 -20.60 7.99 -2.54
N TYR A 56 -21.78 7.80 -3.13
CA TYR A 56 -22.64 8.86 -3.65
C TYR A 56 -22.92 9.94 -2.60
N TRP A 57 -23.38 9.54 -1.40
CA TRP A 57 -23.70 10.51 -0.33
C TRP A 57 -22.46 11.27 0.15
N ARG A 58 -21.31 10.60 0.26
CA ARG A 58 -20.03 11.24 0.61
C ARG A 58 -19.63 12.29 -0.43
N ALA A 59 -19.78 11.95 -1.71
CA ALA A 59 -19.49 12.87 -2.81
C ALA A 59 -20.40 14.09 -2.79
N GLN A 60 -21.72 13.91 -2.64
CA GLN A 60 -22.68 15.02 -2.60
C GLN A 60 -22.44 15.96 -1.41
N CYS A 61 -22.05 15.43 -0.23
CA CYS A 61 -21.63 16.25 0.90
C CYS A 61 -20.33 17.01 0.60
N SER A 62 -19.30 16.33 0.09
CA SER A 62 -17.99 16.91 -0.16
C SER A 62 -18.03 18.05 -1.19
N MET A 63 -18.76 17.88 -2.30
CA MET A 63 -18.90 18.91 -3.34
C MET A 63 -19.61 20.16 -2.82
N ARG A 64 -20.51 20.01 -1.84
CA ARG A 64 -21.25 21.12 -1.19
C ARG A 64 -20.54 21.67 0.05
N GLY A 65 -19.32 21.21 0.36
CA GLY A 65 -18.53 21.69 1.50
C GLY A 65 -18.99 21.16 2.88
N PHE A 66 -19.81 20.12 2.92
CA PHE A 66 -20.18 19.43 4.16
C PHE A 66 -19.18 18.33 4.52
N SER A 67 -19.15 17.93 5.79
CA SER A 67 -18.38 16.76 6.24
C SER A 67 -18.84 15.49 5.51
N ASP A 68 -17.89 14.75 4.94
CA ASP A 68 -18.07 13.49 4.21
C ASP A 68 -17.95 12.25 5.13
N GLN A 69 -17.89 12.47 6.45
CA GLN A 69 -17.80 11.43 7.47
C GLN A 69 -19.16 11.15 8.10
N GLY A 70 -19.33 9.94 8.64
CA GLY A 70 -20.54 9.52 9.33
C GLY A 70 -21.37 8.48 8.57
N THR A 71 -22.57 8.21 9.10
CA THR A 71 -23.53 7.27 8.52
C THR A 71 -24.27 7.87 7.33
N THR A 72 -24.88 7.04 6.47
CA THR A 72 -25.69 7.52 5.34
C THR A 72 -26.82 8.45 5.78
N GLN A 73 -27.47 8.14 6.90
CA GLN A 73 -28.57 8.95 7.44
C GLN A 73 -28.09 10.33 7.90
N GLU A 74 -26.92 10.42 8.52
CA GLU A 74 -26.32 11.69 8.93
C GLU A 74 -25.98 12.57 7.72
N MET A 75 -25.40 11.98 6.67
CA MET A 75 -25.10 12.70 5.42
C MET A 75 -26.39 13.19 4.73
N GLN A 76 -27.40 12.33 4.64
CA GLN A 76 -28.73 12.70 4.12
C GLN A 76 -29.37 13.83 4.95
N ALA A 77 -29.25 13.79 6.28
CA ALA A 77 -29.77 14.85 7.14
C ALA A 77 -29.09 16.19 6.91
N ARG A 78 -27.76 16.22 6.72
CA ARG A 78 -27.03 17.44 6.37
C ARG A 78 -27.48 18.00 5.02
N LEU A 79 -27.60 17.13 4.02
CA LEU A 79 -28.07 17.51 2.69
C LEU A 79 -29.51 18.05 2.74
N ARG A 80 -30.40 17.44 3.53
CA ARG A 80 -31.79 17.90 3.71
C ARG A 80 -31.87 19.30 4.33
N ASN A 81 -30.97 19.62 5.26
CA ASN A 81 -30.96 20.88 5.98
C ASN A 81 -30.12 21.98 5.31
N ARG A 82 -29.62 21.77 4.09
CA ARG A 82 -28.78 22.73 3.39
C ARG A 82 -29.58 23.93 2.88
N LYS A 83 -28.91 25.08 2.75
CA LYS A 83 -29.49 26.23 2.02
C LYS A 83 -29.32 25.98 0.53
N GLN A 84 -30.42 25.83 -0.21
CA GLN A 84 -30.37 25.48 -1.63
C GLN A 84 -29.56 26.50 -2.47
N ASP A 85 -29.53 27.77 -2.04
CA ASP A 85 -28.74 28.83 -2.67
C ASP A 85 -27.23 28.53 -2.69
N SER A 86 -26.72 27.70 -1.77
CA SER A 86 -25.31 27.28 -1.79
C SER A 86 -24.95 26.42 -3.00
N ASP A 87 -25.95 25.78 -3.62
CA ASP A 87 -25.74 24.92 -4.79
C ASP A 87 -25.69 25.74 -6.10
N THR A 88 -25.98 27.05 -6.05
CA THR A 88 -26.07 27.90 -7.24
C THR A 88 -24.76 27.94 -8.02
N SER A 89 -23.62 28.02 -7.34
CA SER A 89 -22.30 28.03 -7.98
C SER A 89 -22.03 26.71 -8.70
N LEU A 90 -22.35 25.57 -8.08
CA LEU A 90 -22.18 24.24 -8.68
C LEU A 90 -23.11 24.03 -9.87
N ARG A 91 -24.38 24.45 -9.78
CA ARG A 91 -25.34 24.42 -10.89
C ARG A 91 -24.88 25.31 -12.06
N GLN A 92 -24.32 26.48 -11.78
CA GLN A 92 -23.73 27.35 -12.81
C GLN A 92 -22.51 26.69 -13.45
N THR A 93 -21.63 26.07 -12.68
CA THR A 93 -20.48 25.33 -13.19
C THR A 93 -20.93 24.17 -14.07
N GLN A 94 -21.90 23.38 -13.63
CA GLN A 94 -22.50 22.30 -14.43
C GLN A 94 -23.08 22.83 -15.74
N ALA A 95 -23.91 23.87 -15.69
CA ALA A 95 -24.50 24.47 -16.88
C ALA A 95 -23.44 25.08 -17.82
N ARG A 96 -22.33 25.60 -17.27
CA ARG A 96 -21.19 26.06 -18.08
C ARG A 96 -20.51 24.89 -18.77
N VAL A 97 -20.26 23.79 -18.06
CA VAL A 97 -19.65 22.56 -18.62
C VAL A 97 -20.55 21.95 -19.70
N GLU A 98 -21.86 21.88 -19.48
CA GLU A 98 -22.84 21.37 -20.46
C GLU A 98 -22.93 22.24 -21.73
N LYS A 99 -22.74 23.56 -21.60
CA LYS A 99 -22.72 24.50 -22.73
C LYS A 99 -21.39 24.54 -23.47
N VAL A 100 -20.31 24.08 -22.85
CA VAL A 100 -19.10 23.79 -23.62
C VAL A 100 -19.49 22.61 -24.47
N ASP A 101 -19.79 22.89 -25.73
CA ASP A 101 -19.86 21.90 -26.80
C ASP A 101 -18.43 21.38 -26.95
N VAL A 102 -18.03 20.53 -26.00
CA VAL A 102 -16.70 19.94 -25.94
C VAL A 102 -16.65 19.16 -27.25
N PRO A 103 -15.83 19.58 -28.23
CA PRO A 103 -15.79 18.88 -29.51
C PRO A 103 -15.54 17.40 -29.18
N ASN A 104 -16.29 16.47 -29.77
CA ASN A 104 -16.17 15.02 -29.53
C ASN A 104 -14.72 14.54 -29.32
N GLN A 105 -13.77 15.19 -30.00
CA GLN A 105 -12.33 15.04 -29.83
C GLN A 105 -11.78 15.12 -28.39
N ALA A 106 -12.29 15.97 -27.49
CA ALA A 106 -11.75 16.08 -26.13
C ALA A 106 -12.18 14.89 -25.25
N TRP A 107 -13.42 14.41 -25.38
CA TRP A 107 -13.86 13.17 -24.74
C TRP A 107 -13.12 11.96 -25.31
N GLU A 108 -12.89 11.92 -26.63
CA GLU A 108 -12.05 10.89 -27.25
C GLU A 108 -10.62 10.86 -26.70
N LEU A 109 -10.03 12.02 -26.34
CA LEU A 109 -8.70 12.08 -25.73
C LEU A 109 -8.70 11.55 -24.30
N VAL A 110 -9.72 11.88 -23.49
CA VAL A 110 -9.88 11.36 -22.12
C VAL A 110 -10.09 9.85 -22.15
N ASP A 111 -10.99 9.36 -23.01
CA ASP A 111 -11.23 7.93 -23.19
C ASP A 111 -9.97 7.19 -23.66
N ARG A 112 -9.22 7.78 -24.60
CA ARG A 112 -7.95 7.21 -25.06
C ARG A 112 -6.93 7.11 -23.93
N ARG A 113 -6.84 8.12 -23.06
CA ARG A 113 -5.96 8.09 -21.88
C ARG A 113 -6.40 7.04 -20.87
N LEU A 114 -7.69 6.96 -20.58
CA LEU A 114 -8.22 5.95 -19.67
C LEU A 114 -7.96 4.53 -20.20
N GLU A 115 -8.11 4.32 -21.50
CA GLU A 115 -7.80 3.03 -22.14
C GLU A 115 -6.30 2.73 -22.17
N THR A 116 -5.41 3.72 -22.33
CA THR A 116 -3.96 3.48 -22.22
C THR A 116 -3.56 3.12 -20.79
N GLU A 117 -4.12 3.78 -19.77
CA GLU A 117 -3.89 3.46 -18.35
C GLU A 117 -4.43 2.07 -17.98
N LYS A 118 -5.64 1.72 -18.44
CA LYS A 118 -6.20 0.36 -18.28
C LYS A 118 -5.34 -0.70 -18.96
N LYS A 119 -4.87 -0.45 -20.20
CA LYS A 119 -3.98 -1.35 -20.92
C LYS A 119 -2.64 -1.53 -20.21
N ALA A 120 -2.04 -0.44 -19.70
CA ALA A 120 -0.83 -0.49 -18.91
C ALA A 120 -1.01 -1.34 -17.64
N THR A 121 -2.12 -1.13 -16.91
CA THR A 121 -2.47 -1.90 -15.70
C THR A 121 -2.70 -3.38 -15.99
N ARG A 122 -3.38 -3.71 -17.10
CA ARG A 122 -3.54 -5.11 -17.54
C ARG A 122 -2.19 -5.72 -17.91
N GLN A 123 -1.30 -4.96 -18.54
CA GLN A 123 0.03 -5.42 -18.92
C GLN A 123 0.92 -5.68 -17.69
N THR A 124 0.88 -4.80 -16.68
CA THR A 124 1.62 -5.02 -15.42
C THR A 124 1.08 -6.25 -14.69
N HIS A 125 -0.23 -6.43 -14.58
CA HIS A 125 -0.83 -7.63 -13.99
C HIS A 125 -0.45 -8.90 -14.75
N ARG A 126 -0.48 -8.89 -16.10
CA ARG A 126 -0.04 -10.04 -16.91
C ARG A 126 1.43 -10.39 -16.69
N LYS A 127 2.31 -9.37 -16.63
CA LYS A 127 3.73 -9.55 -16.31
C LYS A 127 3.89 -10.16 -14.92
N HIS A 128 3.20 -9.62 -13.91
CA HIS A 128 3.25 -10.11 -12.54
C HIS A 128 2.79 -11.57 -12.46
N ALA A 129 1.62 -11.90 -13.02
CA ALA A 129 1.09 -13.26 -13.04
C ALA A 129 2.03 -14.25 -13.77
N SER A 130 2.63 -13.85 -14.88
CA SER A 130 3.63 -14.68 -15.58
C SER A 130 4.85 -14.95 -14.70
N ILE A 131 5.34 -13.93 -14.00
CA ILE A 131 6.49 -14.05 -13.11
C ILE A 131 6.15 -14.92 -11.90
N SER A 132 5.00 -14.71 -11.26
CA SER A 132 4.54 -15.54 -10.14
C SER A 132 4.44 -17.01 -10.53
N ARG A 133 4.01 -17.34 -11.76
CA ARG A 133 4.02 -18.73 -12.26
C ARG A 133 5.42 -19.31 -12.40
N VAL A 134 6.39 -18.53 -12.92
CA VAL A 134 7.79 -18.97 -13.04
C VAL A 134 8.38 -19.23 -11.66
N ILE A 135 8.13 -18.31 -10.71
CA ILE A 135 8.56 -18.44 -9.31
C ILE A 135 7.92 -19.67 -8.66
N ALA A 136 6.60 -19.83 -8.77
CA ALA A 136 5.90 -20.97 -8.22
C ALA A 136 6.44 -22.30 -8.78
N LYS A 137 6.74 -22.34 -10.08
CA LYS A 137 7.35 -23.51 -10.73
C LYS A 137 8.75 -23.79 -10.19
N GLN A 138 9.59 -22.76 -10.04
CA GLN A 138 10.94 -22.89 -9.46
C GLN A 138 10.90 -23.41 -8.02
N ILE A 139 9.94 -22.94 -7.21
CA ILE A 139 9.76 -23.37 -5.82
C ILE A 139 9.20 -24.79 -5.73
N SER A 140 8.31 -25.18 -6.65
CA SER A 140 7.72 -26.53 -6.66
C SER A 140 8.68 -27.64 -7.09
N THR A 141 9.85 -27.31 -7.64
CA THR A 141 10.86 -28.30 -7.97
C THR A 141 11.45 -28.85 -6.65
N PRO A 142 11.34 -30.15 -6.33
CA PRO A 142 11.68 -30.74 -5.02
C PRO A 142 13.18 -30.75 -4.65
N GLN A 143 13.95 -29.79 -5.13
CA GLN A 143 15.39 -29.92 -5.28
C GLN A 143 16.12 -28.65 -4.85
N HIS A 144 15.97 -28.28 -3.59
CA HIS A 144 16.97 -27.43 -2.96
C HIS A 144 17.16 -27.82 -1.50
N ASP A 145 18.34 -28.37 -1.18
CA ASP A 145 18.82 -28.62 0.19
C ASP A 145 18.96 -27.32 1.03
N PHE A 146 18.61 -26.18 0.45
CA PHE A 146 18.77 -24.85 1.03
C PHE A 146 17.40 -24.15 1.15
N ASP A 147 16.70 -24.43 2.24
CA ASP A 147 15.46 -23.76 2.63
C ASP A 147 15.67 -22.92 3.90
N ILE A 148 15.43 -21.62 3.79
CA ILE A 148 15.55 -20.66 4.89
C ILE A 148 14.20 -20.29 5.53
N THR A 149 13.08 -20.77 4.99
CA THR A 149 11.73 -20.47 5.49
C THR A 149 11.38 -21.30 6.73
N GLY A 150 10.53 -20.78 7.61
CA GLY A 150 10.15 -21.43 8.88
C GLY A 150 10.49 -20.61 10.10
N HIS A 151 10.39 -21.23 11.28
CA HIS A 151 10.61 -20.62 12.58
C HIS A 151 12.07 -20.76 13.03
N TRP A 152 12.58 -19.69 13.65
CA TRP A 152 13.96 -19.55 14.10
C TRP A 152 13.99 -19.06 15.54
N THR A 153 14.79 -19.73 16.37
CA THR A 153 15.19 -19.21 17.68
C THR A 153 16.44 -18.36 17.51
N ILE A 154 16.44 -17.17 18.09
CA ILE A 154 17.53 -16.20 17.98
C ILE A 154 18.27 -16.08 19.32
N SER A 155 19.59 -16.15 19.24
CA SER A 155 20.51 -15.94 20.36
C SER A 155 21.26 -14.63 20.15
N SER A 156 21.15 -13.72 21.12
CA SER A 156 21.82 -12.41 21.07
C SER A 156 21.99 -11.83 22.47
N LYS A 157 22.98 -10.96 22.65
CA LYS A 157 23.17 -10.15 23.86
C LYS A 157 22.01 -9.18 24.14
N LEU A 158 21.04 -9.06 23.21
CA LEU A 158 19.80 -8.33 23.44
C LEU A 158 18.97 -8.90 24.59
N GLN A 159 19.11 -10.19 24.89
CA GLN A 159 18.44 -10.84 26.01
C GLN A 159 18.86 -10.26 27.36
N ASP A 160 20.09 -9.74 27.46
CA ASP A 160 20.63 -9.13 28.66
C ASP A 160 20.20 -7.66 28.84
N HIS A 161 19.44 -7.11 27.88
CA HIS A 161 19.02 -5.72 27.92
C HIS A 161 17.96 -5.51 29.03
N PRO A 162 18.05 -4.45 29.86
CA PRO A 162 17.12 -4.21 30.97
C PRO A 162 15.63 -4.11 30.56
N SER A 163 15.37 -3.65 29.34
CA SER A 163 14.01 -3.55 28.78
C SER A 163 13.50 -4.86 28.17
N CYS A 164 14.32 -5.90 28.08
CA CYS A 164 13.89 -7.21 27.59
C CYS A 164 13.09 -7.92 28.70
N PRO A 165 11.87 -8.41 28.43
CA PRO A 165 11.10 -9.13 29.43
C PRO A 165 11.84 -10.40 29.91
N ALA A 166 11.83 -10.63 31.23
CA ALA A 166 12.48 -11.81 31.82
C ALA A 166 11.92 -13.11 31.22
N GLY A 167 12.81 -13.99 30.76
CA GLY A 167 12.43 -15.26 30.13
C GLY A 167 11.97 -15.15 28.67
N HIS A 168 11.99 -13.95 28.07
CA HIS A 168 11.69 -13.79 26.66
C HIS A 168 12.75 -14.49 25.79
N THR A 169 12.30 -15.33 24.86
CA THR A 169 13.16 -15.98 23.88
C THR A 169 12.99 -15.28 22.54
N PRO A 170 14.03 -14.59 22.02
CA PRO A 170 13.99 -13.95 20.72
C PRO A 170 13.67 -14.95 19.61
N THR A 171 12.77 -14.55 18.71
CA THR A 171 12.32 -15.39 17.60
C THR A 171 12.35 -14.64 16.27
N MET A 172 12.42 -15.39 15.20
CA MET A 172 12.28 -14.90 13.84
C MET A 172 11.55 -15.95 13.00
N THR A 173 10.60 -15.55 12.17
CA THR A 173 9.89 -16.44 11.26
C THR A 173 10.09 -15.92 9.85
N ILE A 174 10.81 -16.67 9.02
CA ILE A 174 11.10 -16.31 7.63
C ILE A 174 10.02 -16.91 6.73
N LEU A 175 9.47 -16.05 5.88
CA LEU A 175 8.30 -16.30 5.04
C LEU A 175 8.66 -16.02 3.58
N PHE A 176 8.07 -16.81 2.70
CA PHE A 176 8.07 -16.52 1.28
C PHE A 176 6.73 -15.89 0.87
N ASP A 177 6.73 -14.60 0.57
CA ASP A 177 5.51 -13.86 0.21
C ASP A 177 5.31 -13.86 -1.32
N LEU A 178 4.25 -14.55 -1.76
CA LEU A 178 3.86 -14.67 -3.17
C LEU A 178 3.20 -13.40 -3.73
N SER A 179 2.65 -12.56 -2.85
CA SER A 179 2.00 -11.30 -3.21
C SER A 179 3.01 -10.18 -3.50
N CYS A 180 4.26 -10.34 -3.03
CA CYS A 180 5.30 -9.36 -3.22
C CYS A 180 5.90 -9.41 -4.64
N PRO A 181 5.94 -8.28 -5.36
CA PRO A 181 6.57 -8.24 -6.67
C PRO A 181 8.07 -8.55 -6.51
N PRO A 182 8.60 -9.50 -7.29
CA PRO A 182 9.99 -9.88 -7.17
C PRO A 182 10.90 -8.77 -7.67
N ILE A 183 12.14 -8.82 -7.20
CA ILE A 183 13.14 -7.84 -7.60
C ILE A 183 13.67 -8.25 -8.97
N ILE A 184 13.40 -7.44 -9.99
CA ILE A 184 13.95 -7.62 -11.33
C ILE A 184 15.23 -6.80 -11.44
N ASN A 185 16.35 -7.44 -11.78
CA ASN A 185 17.61 -6.72 -11.97
C ASN A 185 17.74 -6.10 -13.38
N LYS A 186 18.80 -5.32 -13.61
CA LYS A 186 19.09 -4.70 -14.93
C LYS A 186 19.24 -5.71 -16.08
N ARG A 187 19.53 -6.98 -15.76
CA ARG A 187 19.64 -8.10 -16.71
C ARG A 187 18.33 -8.90 -16.83
N ASN A 188 17.21 -8.35 -16.33
CA ASN A 188 15.90 -8.99 -16.32
C ASN A 188 15.85 -10.33 -15.55
N GLN A 189 16.80 -10.57 -14.64
CA GLN A 189 16.77 -11.72 -13.74
C GLN A 189 15.88 -11.41 -12.54
N ILE A 190 15.08 -12.40 -12.17
CA ILE A 190 14.05 -12.30 -11.15
C ILE A 190 14.61 -12.89 -9.85
N PHE A 191 14.59 -12.09 -8.78
CA PHE A 191 14.98 -12.53 -7.46
C PHE A 191 13.77 -12.57 -6.53
N PRO A 192 13.49 -13.72 -5.89
CA PRO A 192 12.46 -13.79 -4.87
C PRO A 192 12.78 -12.83 -3.72
N GLN A 193 11.74 -12.20 -3.18
CA GLN A 193 11.82 -11.41 -1.96
C GLN A 193 11.29 -12.25 -0.80
N TYR A 194 11.98 -12.16 0.35
CA TYR A 194 11.58 -12.87 1.56
C TYR A 194 11.28 -11.84 2.64
N PHE A 195 10.37 -12.19 3.53
CA PHE A 195 10.06 -11.39 4.70
C PHE A 195 10.37 -12.19 5.95
N ALA A 196 10.74 -11.52 7.03
CA ALA A 196 10.92 -12.18 8.30
C ALA A 196 10.23 -11.38 9.40
N ARG A 197 9.24 -11.97 10.06
CA ARG A 197 8.72 -11.40 11.31
C ARG A 197 9.69 -11.72 12.41
N PHE A 198 10.02 -10.75 13.25
CA PHE A 198 10.94 -10.98 14.35
C PHE A 198 10.43 -10.34 15.64
N ASP A 199 10.79 -10.97 16.74
CA ASP A 199 10.62 -10.43 18.08
C ASP A 199 11.93 -10.66 18.83
N PHE A 200 12.66 -9.58 19.10
CA PHE A 200 13.90 -9.61 19.88
C PHE A 200 13.69 -9.17 21.33
N GLY A 201 12.44 -9.12 21.80
CA GLY A 201 12.04 -8.70 23.14
C GLY A 201 12.03 -7.18 23.31
N ILE A 202 13.09 -6.51 22.87
CA ILE A 202 13.19 -5.03 22.92
C ILE A 202 12.58 -4.35 21.68
N VAL A 203 12.56 -5.08 20.56
CA VAL A 203 12.06 -4.61 19.28
C VAL A 203 11.39 -5.76 18.58
N ARG A 204 10.19 -5.52 18.07
CA ARG A 204 9.45 -6.46 17.22
C ARG A 204 9.14 -5.81 15.89
N GLY A 205 9.09 -6.58 14.83
CA GLY A 205 8.79 -6.02 13.52
C GLY A 205 8.92 -7.02 12.38
N ILE A 206 9.18 -6.46 11.21
CA ILE A 206 9.27 -7.17 9.95
C ILE A 206 10.55 -6.77 9.22
N MET A 207 11.28 -7.76 8.72
CA MET A 207 12.46 -7.61 7.88
C MET A 207 12.07 -7.91 6.44
N ARG A 208 12.61 -7.13 5.51
CA ARG A 208 12.53 -7.38 4.08
C ARG A 208 13.90 -7.78 3.58
N MET A 209 14.00 -8.99 3.06
CA MET A 209 15.24 -9.66 2.72
C MET A 209 15.34 -9.88 1.22
N SER A 210 16.54 -9.75 0.69
CA SER A 210 16.84 -10.12 -0.69
C SER A 210 18.21 -10.74 -0.80
N LYS A 211 18.34 -11.69 -1.73
CA LYS A 211 19.64 -12.30 -2.02
C LYS A 211 20.56 -11.21 -2.57
N ASN A 212 21.76 -11.11 -1.99
CA ASN A 212 22.63 -9.98 -2.27
C ASN A 212 23.09 -9.98 -3.73
N LYS A 213 23.31 -8.79 -4.29
CA LYS A 213 24.12 -8.65 -5.51
C LYS A 213 25.59 -8.67 -5.07
N PRO A 214 26.49 -9.41 -5.76
CA PRO A 214 27.90 -9.49 -5.38
C PRO A 214 28.61 -8.12 -5.32
N TRP A 215 28.09 -7.09 -5.99
CA TRP A 215 28.69 -5.75 -6.04
C TRP A 215 28.14 -4.73 -5.02
N ALA A 216 27.10 -5.07 -4.24
CA ALA A 216 26.46 -4.09 -3.36
C ALA A 216 27.16 -3.92 -1.99
N LEU A 217 28.31 -4.57 -1.78
CA LEU A 217 29.12 -4.46 -0.58
C LEU A 217 30.49 -3.88 -0.93
N GLU A 218 30.87 -2.82 -0.21
CA GLU A 218 32.23 -2.30 -0.24
C GLU A 218 33.15 -3.26 0.53
N GLY A 219 34.07 -3.91 -0.18
CA GLY A 219 35.15 -4.74 0.39
C GLY A 219 35.24 -6.16 -0.20
N PRO A 220 36.43 -6.80 -0.11
CA PRO A 220 36.62 -8.17 -0.56
C PRO A 220 35.83 -9.14 0.32
N VAL A 221 34.80 -9.78 -0.25
CA VAL A 221 34.03 -10.83 0.40
C VAL A 221 34.39 -12.17 -0.25
N ARG A 222 34.83 -13.15 0.56
CA ARG A 222 35.09 -14.52 0.08
C ARG A 222 33.85 -15.09 -0.64
N GLU A 223 34.05 -15.77 -1.77
CA GLU A 223 32.98 -16.22 -2.68
C GLU A 223 31.97 -17.17 -2.02
N ASP A 224 32.43 -18.00 -1.08
CA ASP A 224 31.60 -18.90 -0.26
C ASP A 224 30.56 -18.14 0.56
N ILE A 225 30.96 -17.00 1.15
CA ILE A 225 30.06 -16.14 1.95
C ILE A 225 29.12 -15.34 1.03
N GLN A 226 29.48 -15.08 -0.22
CA GLN A 226 28.60 -14.38 -1.16
C GLN A 226 27.35 -15.20 -1.52
N ARG A 227 27.49 -16.52 -1.66
CA ARG A 227 26.36 -17.40 -2.04
C ARG A 227 25.29 -17.52 -0.94
N LEU A 228 25.72 -17.40 0.32
CA LEU A 228 24.88 -17.58 1.51
C LEU A 228 24.47 -16.25 2.15
N GLY A 229 24.94 -15.13 1.60
CA GLY A 229 24.69 -13.79 2.11
C GLY A 229 23.40 -13.17 1.58
N TRP A 230 22.56 -12.75 2.50
CA TRP A 230 21.35 -11.99 2.27
C TRP A 230 21.53 -10.58 2.82
N VAL A 231 20.91 -9.61 2.16
CA VAL A 231 20.79 -8.26 2.70
C VAL A 231 19.37 -8.05 3.17
N TYR A 232 19.24 -7.27 4.24
CA TYR A 232 17.92 -6.95 4.76
C TYR A 232 17.85 -5.53 5.29
N ARG A 233 16.61 -5.02 5.27
CA ARG A 233 16.17 -3.83 5.97
C ARG A 233 15.03 -4.23 6.89
N TRP A 234 14.77 -3.46 7.93
CA TRP A 234 13.70 -3.79 8.85
C TRP A 234 12.88 -2.56 9.22
N ARG A 235 11.62 -2.80 9.59
CA ARG A 235 10.73 -1.84 10.23
C ARG A 235 10.15 -2.51 11.47
N GLY A 236 9.97 -1.76 12.54
CA GLY A 236 9.51 -2.33 13.79
C GLY A 236 9.10 -1.29 14.81
N ARG A 237 8.66 -1.80 15.96
CA ARG A 237 8.28 -1.02 17.13
C ARG A 237 9.14 -1.40 18.32
N GLY A 238 9.53 -0.38 19.09
CA GLY A 238 10.13 -0.58 20.41
C GLY A 238 9.11 -1.08 21.42
N VAL A 239 9.58 -1.30 22.66
CA VAL A 239 8.75 -1.70 23.81
C VAL A 239 7.66 -0.66 24.13
N ASP A 240 7.93 0.61 23.84
CA ASP A 240 7.01 1.74 23.99
C ASP A 240 5.91 1.81 22.91
N GLY A 241 5.99 0.96 21.88
CA GLY A 241 5.07 0.97 20.74
C GLY A 241 5.40 2.02 19.68
N GLU A 242 6.43 2.85 19.88
CA GLU A 242 6.89 3.83 18.90
C GLU A 242 7.50 3.11 17.69
N VAL A 243 7.19 3.60 16.49
CA VAL A 243 7.76 3.07 15.26
C VAL A 243 9.19 3.58 15.09
N GLN A 244 10.10 2.66 14.77
CA GLN A 244 11.50 2.99 14.52
C GLN A 244 11.79 3.13 13.03
N ASP A 245 12.28 4.31 12.64
CA ASP A 245 12.59 4.64 11.25
C ASP A 245 14.04 4.31 10.84
N SER A 246 14.93 4.10 11.82
CA SER A 246 16.36 3.91 11.58
C SER A 246 16.68 2.61 10.83
N GLY A 247 15.84 1.57 11.00
CA GLY A 247 16.02 0.25 10.39
C GLY A 247 15.87 0.24 8.87
N GLU A 248 15.13 1.19 8.29
CA GLU A 248 14.98 1.29 6.85
C GLU A 248 16.18 1.97 6.19
N ARG A 249 16.89 2.85 6.90
CA ARG A 249 18.04 3.58 6.34
C ARG A 249 19.32 2.74 6.30
N LYS A 250 19.44 1.77 7.21
CA LYS A 250 20.59 0.88 7.33
C LYS A 250 20.35 -0.42 6.56
N LEU A 251 21.37 -0.89 5.85
CA LEU A 251 21.36 -2.19 5.19
C LEU A 251 22.19 -3.17 6.02
N TYR A 252 21.57 -4.24 6.47
CA TYR A 252 22.23 -5.28 7.26
C TYR A 252 22.47 -6.53 6.41
N ARG A 253 23.33 -7.41 6.93
CA ARG A 253 23.63 -8.69 6.30
C ARG A 253 23.20 -9.82 7.22
N LEU A 254 22.57 -10.82 6.62
CA LEU A 254 22.27 -12.11 7.23
C LEU A 254 22.99 -13.19 6.42
N ILE A 255 23.70 -14.09 7.10
CA ILE A 255 24.46 -15.17 6.47
C ILE A 255 23.88 -16.47 6.96
N PHE A 256 23.46 -17.34 6.05
CA PHE A 256 22.99 -18.67 6.40
C PHE A 256 24.11 -19.70 6.33
N SER A 257 24.01 -20.77 7.10
CA SER A 257 24.84 -21.96 6.90
C SER A 257 24.50 -22.64 5.56
N PRO A 258 25.41 -23.44 4.98
CA PRO A 258 25.16 -24.15 3.73
C PRO A 258 23.92 -25.05 3.73
N ASP A 259 23.54 -25.58 4.89
CA ASP A 259 22.36 -26.44 5.09
C ASP A 259 21.07 -25.67 5.45
N GLY A 260 21.14 -24.33 5.53
CA GLY A 260 19.99 -23.48 5.86
C GLY A 260 19.45 -23.64 7.29
N ARG A 261 20.20 -24.28 8.20
CA ARG A 261 19.76 -24.52 9.59
C ARG A 261 20.24 -23.49 10.60
N GLU A 262 21.27 -22.72 10.26
CA GLU A 262 21.82 -21.67 11.10
C GLU A 262 21.90 -20.35 10.33
N CYS A 263 21.79 -19.24 11.05
CA CYS A 263 21.98 -17.91 10.48
C CYS A 263 22.76 -17.00 11.43
N TYR A 264 23.46 -16.02 10.86
CA TYR A 264 24.28 -15.06 11.59
C TYR A 264 24.04 -13.67 11.02
N GLY A 265 23.80 -12.68 11.88
CA GLY A 265 23.48 -11.33 11.46
C GLY A 265 23.94 -10.27 12.43
N LYS A 266 23.77 -9.02 12.03
CA LYS A 266 23.96 -7.85 12.90
C LYS A 266 22.71 -7.00 12.91
N PHE A 267 22.33 -6.50 14.08
CA PHE A 267 21.14 -5.69 14.26
C PHE A 267 21.49 -4.42 15.05
N SER A 268 20.85 -3.30 14.74
CA SER A 268 20.83 -2.13 15.61
C SER A 268 19.48 -1.45 15.51
N SER A 269 19.11 -0.76 16.58
CA SER A 269 17.87 0.00 16.72
C SER A 269 18.19 1.33 17.43
N ARG A 270 17.18 2.08 17.84
CA ARG A 270 17.39 3.27 18.68
C ARG A 270 17.78 2.88 20.12
N GLU A 271 17.25 1.76 20.60
CA GLU A 271 17.42 1.25 21.97
C GLU A 271 18.66 0.36 22.12
N THR A 272 19.17 -0.20 21.02
CA THR A 272 20.39 -1.01 21.06
C THR A 272 21.47 -0.49 20.12
N SER A 273 22.72 -0.55 20.59
CA SER A 273 23.90 -0.45 19.74
C SER A 273 23.96 -1.62 18.73
N LEU A 274 24.95 -1.59 17.84
CA LEU A 274 25.14 -2.66 16.87
C LEU A 274 25.53 -3.96 17.57
N VAL A 275 24.61 -4.92 17.57
CA VAL A 275 24.78 -6.23 18.17
C VAL A 275 24.85 -7.31 17.09
N SER A 276 25.61 -8.36 17.37
CA SER A 276 25.56 -9.59 16.58
C SER A 276 24.50 -10.53 17.14
N PHE A 277 23.89 -11.32 16.28
CA PHE A 277 23.02 -12.43 16.67
C PHE A 277 23.30 -13.67 15.84
N SER A 278 23.01 -14.83 16.42
CA SER A 278 22.90 -16.10 15.72
C SER A 278 21.48 -16.60 15.80
N GLY A 279 21.08 -17.45 14.86
CA GLY A 279 19.78 -18.09 14.83
C GLY A 279 19.90 -19.55 14.46
N ARG A 280 19.01 -20.36 15.02
CA ARG A 280 18.87 -21.78 14.68
C ARG A 280 17.43 -22.04 14.26
N LYS A 281 17.28 -22.73 13.14
CA LYS A 281 15.99 -23.15 12.59
C LYS A 281 15.38 -24.23 13.50
N VAL A 282 14.17 -23.98 13.98
CA VAL A 282 13.44 -24.88 14.89
C VAL A 282 12.59 -25.85 14.08
N ASP A 283 11.87 -25.32 13.09
CA ASP A 283 11.06 -26.10 12.18
C ASP A 283 11.33 -25.69 10.72
N GLY A 284 11.26 -26.68 9.84
CA GLY A 284 11.12 -26.45 8.41
C GLY A 284 9.65 -26.27 8.09
N GLY A 285 9.35 -25.35 7.18
CA GLY A 285 7.99 -25.21 6.70
C GLY A 285 7.93 -24.29 5.50
N GLU A 286 7.19 -24.71 4.47
CA GLU A 286 6.74 -23.83 3.38
C GLU A 286 5.72 -22.82 3.93
N VAL A 287 6.16 -21.93 4.82
CA VAL A 287 5.31 -20.87 5.34
C VAL A 287 5.16 -19.83 4.23
N ARG A 288 4.14 -20.06 3.41
CA ARG A 288 3.69 -19.16 2.36
C ARG A 288 2.53 -18.37 2.94
N GLU A 289 2.73 -17.07 3.04
CA GLU A 289 1.70 -16.16 3.50
C GLU A 289 1.58 -14.99 2.52
N GLU A 290 0.35 -14.50 2.38
CA GLU A 290 0.05 -13.27 1.65
C GLU A 290 -0.03 -12.11 2.65
N GLY A 291 0.25 -10.88 2.20
CA GLY A 291 0.06 -9.67 3.02
C GLY A 291 1.27 -9.23 3.86
N SER A 292 2.46 -9.84 3.71
CA SER A 292 3.67 -9.34 4.39
C SER A 292 4.07 -7.95 3.89
N GLN A 293 3.74 -7.61 2.64
CA GLN A 293 3.90 -6.25 2.12
C GLN A 293 2.99 -5.23 2.81
N GLU A 294 1.74 -5.61 3.09
CA GLU A 294 0.77 -4.74 3.75
C GLU A 294 1.19 -4.49 5.20
N GLU A 295 1.66 -5.54 5.89
CA GLU A 295 2.27 -5.42 7.22
C GLU A 295 3.51 -4.53 7.18
N TRP A 296 4.41 -4.73 6.21
CA TRP A 296 5.58 -3.87 5.99
C TRP A 296 5.18 -2.39 5.82
N ASP A 297 4.14 -2.11 5.04
CA ASP A 297 3.65 -0.76 4.78
C ASP A 297 2.84 -0.16 5.94
N ALA A 298 2.23 -0.98 6.80
CA ALA A 298 1.57 -0.52 8.02
C ALA A 298 2.55 0.19 8.98
N PHE A 299 3.84 -0.19 8.95
CA PHE A 299 4.88 0.53 9.68
C PHE A 299 5.27 1.89 9.06
N ARG A 300 4.77 2.26 7.88
CA ARG A 300 5.08 3.54 7.23
C ARG A 300 4.15 4.68 7.66
N VAL A 301 2.93 4.36 8.07
CA VAL A 301 1.80 5.31 8.14
C VAL A 301 1.78 6.14 9.43
N SER A 302 2.59 5.84 10.44
CA SER A 302 2.52 6.52 11.74
C SER A 302 3.34 7.81 11.87
N VAL A 303 3.84 8.41 10.78
CA VAL A 303 4.34 9.80 10.83
C VAL A 303 3.14 10.75 10.82
N VAL A 304 2.35 10.72 11.91
CA VAL A 304 1.42 11.80 12.20
C VAL A 304 2.30 13.00 12.50
N ARG A 305 2.33 13.98 11.58
CA ARG A 305 2.90 15.30 11.85
C ARG A 305 2.17 15.85 13.08
N ARG A 306 2.83 15.82 14.24
CA ARG A 306 2.45 16.66 15.38
C ARG A 306 2.96 18.07 15.13
#